data_AF-A0A8T6Y4Z0-F1
#
_entry.id   AF-A0A8T6Y4Z0-F1
#
_cell.length_a   1.000
_cell.length_b   1.000
_cell.length_c   1.000
_cell.angle_alpha   90.00
_cell.angle_beta   90.00
_cell.angle_gamma   90.00
#
_symmetry.space_group_name_H-M   'P 1'
#
loop_
_entity.id
_entity.type
_entity.pdbx_description
1 polymer ?
#
loop_
_entity_poly.entity_id
_entity_poly.type
_entity_poly.pdbx_seq_one_letter_code
_entity_poly.pdbx_strand_id
1 'polypeptide(L)'
;MAINPLDSLNVYTAISFIVAFVPIIIMLYAAKRGFDSSVLCMDCQQCVAQCPVRSVLKDGYLGPKNIEVLSRVGHNEKAEEGRLFSCTSCMACVNACPRGLNVKHDMDHFRSILASVNLGQMAAHKHLIKMVDKYNNTLDEIPLKKPPIGEQKDTIKKMLGGYGKIVGSQIDKEGDKPKGVA
;
A
#
# COMPACT_ATOMS: atom_id res chain seq x y z
N MET A 1 50.75 -12.10 -6.49
CA MET A 1 49.62 -12.93 -6.97
C MET A 1 49.16 -12.36 -8.30
N ALA A 2 49.56 -12.98 -9.41
CA ALA A 2 49.10 -12.57 -10.74
C ALA A 2 47.71 -13.18 -10.95
N ILE A 3 46.69 -12.35 -11.06
CA ILE A 3 45.33 -12.77 -11.37
C ILE A 3 45.29 -13.05 -12.86
N ASN A 4 44.83 -14.24 -13.29
CA ASN A 4 44.76 -14.57 -14.71
C ASN A 4 43.82 -13.60 -15.43
N PRO A 5 44.16 -13.11 -16.63
CA PRO A 5 43.31 -12.18 -17.37
C PRO A 5 41.94 -12.78 -17.70
N LEU A 6 41.86 -14.10 -17.90
CA LEU A 6 40.61 -14.82 -18.12
C LEU A 6 39.69 -14.83 -16.87
N ASP A 7 40.28 -14.96 -15.68
CA ASP A 7 39.52 -14.86 -14.41
C ASP A 7 39.00 -13.44 -14.18
N SER A 8 39.78 -12.42 -14.55
CA SER A 8 39.35 -11.02 -14.41
C SER A 8 38.13 -10.66 -15.29
N LEU A 9 38.04 -11.23 -16.50
CA LEU A 9 36.90 -11.05 -17.40
C LEU A 9 35.65 -11.81 -16.91
N ASN A 10 35.82 -13.01 -16.36
CA ASN A 10 34.73 -13.79 -15.77
C ASN A 10 34.16 -13.10 -14.51
N VAL A 11 35.03 -12.50 -13.67
CA VAL A 11 34.59 -11.72 -12.51
C VAL A 11 33.84 -10.45 -12.94
N TYR A 12 34.35 -9.73 -13.95
CA TYR A 12 33.69 -8.52 -14.46
C TYR A 12 32.30 -8.82 -15.06
N THR A 13 32.19 -9.88 -15.85
CA THR A 13 30.90 -10.30 -16.42
C THR A 13 29.93 -10.71 -15.32
N ALA A 14 30.35 -11.53 -14.34
CA ALA A 14 29.53 -11.92 -13.20
C ALA A 14 29.04 -10.71 -12.38
N ILE A 15 29.90 -9.74 -12.07
CA ILE A 15 29.52 -8.51 -11.35
C ILE A 15 28.52 -7.69 -12.17
N SER A 16 28.75 -7.57 -13.49
CA SER A 16 27.85 -6.84 -14.38
C SER A 16 26.45 -7.48 -14.43
N PHE A 17 26.37 -8.81 -14.45
CA PHE A 17 25.12 -9.54 -14.33
C PHE A 17 24.44 -9.27 -12.97
N ILE A 18 25.16 -9.32 -11.86
CA ILE A 18 24.59 -9.05 -10.53
C ILE A 18 24.01 -7.63 -10.47
N VAL A 19 24.78 -6.63 -10.90
CA VAL A 19 24.36 -5.21 -10.86
C VAL A 19 23.17 -4.95 -11.78
N ALA A 20 23.06 -5.64 -12.91
CA ALA A 20 21.91 -5.50 -13.82
C ALA A 20 20.67 -6.24 -13.33
N PHE A 21 20.81 -7.48 -12.84
CA PHE A 21 19.67 -8.36 -12.56
C PHE A 21 19.12 -8.23 -11.13
N VAL A 22 19.96 -7.95 -10.13
CA VAL A 22 19.50 -7.76 -8.74
C VAL A 22 18.46 -6.64 -8.58
N PRO A 23 18.66 -5.41 -9.12
CA PRO A 23 17.65 -4.36 -8.98
C PRO A 23 16.35 -4.70 -9.71
N ILE A 24 16.42 -5.41 -10.84
CA ILE A 24 15.25 -5.92 -11.56
C ILE A 24 14.49 -6.92 -10.69
N ILE A 25 15.19 -7.86 -10.05
CA ILE A 25 14.57 -8.84 -9.15
C ILE A 25 13.92 -8.16 -7.95
N ILE A 26 14.58 -7.18 -7.34
CA ILE A 26 14.02 -6.40 -6.21
C ILE A 26 12.76 -5.64 -6.66
N MET A 27 12.78 -5.02 -7.84
CA MET A 27 11.62 -4.31 -8.38
C MET A 27 10.44 -5.26 -8.66
N LEU A 28 10.70 -6.43 -9.26
CA LEU A 28 9.68 -7.45 -9.49
C LEU A 28 9.10 -7.99 -8.17
N TYR A 29 9.93 -8.14 -7.15
CA TYR A 29 9.50 -8.56 -5.82
C TYR A 29 8.65 -7.50 -5.12
N ALA A 30 9.04 -6.23 -5.21
CA ALA A 30 8.29 -5.10 -4.71
C ALA A 30 6.91 -4.99 -5.35
N ALA A 31 6.84 -5.12 -6.68
CA ALA A 31 5.60 -5.09 -7.43
C ALA A 31 4.65 -6.23 -6.99
N LYS A 32 5.18 -7.45 -6.81
CA LYS A 32 4.39 -8.59 -6.31
C LYS A 32 3.87 -8.41 -4.88
N ARG A 33 4.53 -7.57 -4.07
CA ARG A 33 4.10 -7.27 -2.70
C ARG A 33 3.13 -6.09 -2.60
N GLY A 34 2.84 -5.39 -3.68
CA GLY A 34 1.98 -4.19 -3.65
C GLY A 34 2.68 -2.94 -3.12
N PHE A 35 4.02 -2.90 -3.13
CA PHE A 35 4.83 -1.76 -2.69
C PHE A 35 5.37 -0.92 -3.87
N ASP A 36 4.61 -0.84 -4.96
CA ASP A 36 5.00 -0.22 -6.22
C ASP A 36 5.29 1.29 -6.07
N SER A 37 4.42 2.03 -5.37
CA SER A 37 4.58 3.47 -5.14
C SER A 37 5.66 3.74 -4.10
N SER A 38 5.62 3.02 -2.98
CA SER A 38 6.54 3.26 -1.88
C SER A 38 8.01 3.03 -2.29
N VAL A 39 8.34 1.99 -3.07
CA VAL A 39 9.75 1.65 -3.42
C VAL A 39 10.42 2.74 -4.26
N LEU A 40 9.59 3.57 -4.88
CA LEU A 40 9.94 4.79 -5.58
C LEU A 40 9.88 6.03 -4.66
N CYS A 41 9.97 5.90 -3.34
CA CYS A 41 10.08 7.06 -2.46
C CYS A 41 11.53 7.59 -2.41
N MET A 42 11.69 8.92 -2.25
CA MET A 42 13.00 9.60 -2.08
C MET A 42 13.17 10.20 -0.69
N ASP A 43 12.27 9.85 0.23
CA ASP A 43 12.30 10.29 1.63
C ASP A 43 12.28 11.82 1.85
N CYS A 44 11.70 12.56 0.90
CA CYS A 44 11.57 14.03 0.99
C CYS A 44 10.62 14.55 2.08
N GLN A 45 9.84 13.67 2.72
CA GLN A 45 8.89 13.96 3.81
C GLN A 45 7.77 14.99 3.51
N GLN A 46 7.58 15.39 2.25
CA GLN A 46 6.54 16.35 1.87
C GLN A 46 5.11 15.87 2.24
N CYS A 47 4.89 14.56 2.21
CA CYS A 47 3.63 13.95 2.64
C CYS A 47 3.35 14.10 4.14
N VAL A 48 4.37 14.24 4.98
CA VAL A 48 4.23 14.49 6.42
C VAL A 48 3.92 15.97 6.65
N ALA A 49 4.65 16.86 5.97
CA ALA A 49 4.46 18.31 6.08
C ALA A 49 3.05 18.75 5.68
N GLN A 50 2.47 18.14 4.65
CA GLN A 50 1.13 18.47 4.16
C GLN A 50 -0.01 17.69 4.84
N CYS A 51 0.31 16.83 5.81
CA CYS A 51 -0.72 16.00 6.45
C CYS A 51 -1.52 16.81 7.49
N PRO A 52 -2.84 16.98 7.32
CA PRO A 52 -3.67 17.71 8.30
C PRO A 52 -3.79 16.96 9.63
N VAL A 53 -3.71 15.63 9.61
CA VAL A 53 -3.73 14.82 10.83
C VAL A 53 -2.44 15.04 11.62
N ARG A 54 -1.28 15.13 10.94
CA ARG A 54 0.01 15.38 11.59
C ARG A 54 0.09 16.80 12.16
N SER A 55 -0.51 17.79 11.50
CA SER A 55 -0.52 19.16 12.02
C SER A 55 -1.34 19.29 13.30
N VAL A 56 -2.46 18.56 13.40
CA VAL A 56 -3.34 18.56 14.58
C VAL A 56 -2.80 17.68 15.71
N LEU A 57 -2.51 16.40 15.42
CA LEU A 57 -2.10 15.43 16.44
C LEU A 57 -0.63 15.52 16.81
N LYS A 58 0.18 16.27 16.05
CA LYS A 58 1.64 16.34 16.20
C LYS A 58 2.21 14.94 16.40
N ASP A 59 3.04 14.74 17.42
CA ASP A 59 3.76 13.47 17.65
C ASP A 59 2.82 12.33 18.05
N GLY A 60 1.56 12.64 18.32
CA GLY A 60 0.49 11.68 18.43
C GLY A 60 0.11 11.02 17.12
N TYR A 61 0.69 11.32 15.96
CA TYR A 61 0.55 10.55 14.72
C TYR A 61 1.91 10.52 13.99
N LEU A 62 2.42 9.35 13.63
CA LEU A 62 3.77 9.25 13.04
C LEU A 62 3.85 9.92 11.66
N GLY A 63 2.74 9.99 10.93
CA GLY A 63 2.70 10.54 9.58
C GLY A 63 2.86 9.46 8.50
N PRO A 64 2.39 9.73 7.27
CA PRO A 64 2.38 8.73 6.20
C PRO A 64 3.78 8.19 5.86
N LYS A 65 4.81 9.04 5.87
CA LYS A 65 6.18 8.62 5.55
C LYS A 65 6.75 7.62 6.56
N ASN A 66 6.62 7.92 7.85
CA ASN A 66 7.20 7.08 8.89
C ASN A 66 6.46 5.74 8.97
N ILE A 67 5.14 5.77 8.78
CA ILE A 67 4.33 4.55 8.68
C ILE A 67 4.74 3.71 7.45
N GLU A 68 4.94 4.33 6.29
CA GLU A 68 5.43 3.64 5.08
C GLU A 68 6.74 2.91 5.32
N VAL A 69 7.71 3.55 5.99
CA VAL A 69 8.99 2.92 6.32
C VAL A 69 8.80 1.72 7.24
N LEU A 70 8.03 1.89 8.33
CA LEU A 70 7.77 0.82 9.30
C LEU A 70 7.06 -0.37 8.66
N SER A 71 6.05 -0.13 7.83
CA SER A 71 5.31 -1.17 7.15
C SER A 71 6.14 -1.87 6.06
N ARG A 72 6.99 -1.14 5.30
CA ARG A 72 7.90 -1.76 4.32
C ARG A 72 8.84 -2.77 4.96
N VAL A 73 9.42 -2.43 6.12
CA VAL A 73 10.38 -3.30 6.80
C VAL A 73 9.70 -4.42 7.60
N GLY A 74 8.36 -4.49 7.59
CA GLY A 74 7.58 -5.52 8.27
C GLY A 74 7.32 -5.25 9.75
N HIS A 75 7.62 -4.05 10.26
CA HIS A 75 7.30 -3.64 11.64
C HIS A 75 5.84 -3.16 11.76
N ASN A 76 4.90 -4.06 11.46
CA ASN A 76 3.48 -3.74 11.40
C ASN A 76 2.89 -3.29 12.75
N GLU A 77 3.38 -3.83 13.88
CA GLU A 77 2.98 -3.40 15.23
C GLU A 77 3.36 -1.94 15.48
N LYS A 78 4.59 -1.55 15.14
CA LYS A 78 5.05 -0.17 15.27
C LYS A 78 4.28 0.80 14.35
N ALA A 79 3.84 0.32 13.18
CA ALA A 79 2.97 1.11 12.31
C ALA A 79 1.58 1.33 12.93
N GLU A 80 1.06 0.33 13.66
CA GLU A 80 -0.17 0.43 14.44
C GLU A 80 -0.01 1.43 15.60
N GLU A 81 1.05 1.29 16.39
CA GLU A 81 1.43 2.22 17.48
C GLU A 81 1.59 3.65 16.96
N GLY A 82 2.10 3.80 15.73
CA GLY A 82 2.16 5.05 14.99
C GLY A 82 0.83 5.63 14.52
N ARG A 83 -0.27 4.95 14.87
CA ARG A 83 -1.66 5.27 14.58
C ARG A 83 -1.95 5.37 13.09
N LEU A 84 -1.56 4.34 12.33
CA LEU A 84 -1.93 4.18 10.91
C LEU A 84 -3.41 4.46 10.64
N PHE A 85 -4.30 4.01 11.53
CA PHE A 85 -5.74 4.20 11.40
C PHE A 85 -6.23 5.64 11.62
N SER A 86 -5.37 6.56 12.07
CA SER A 86 -5.70 7.99 12.18
C SER A 86 -5.63 8.73 10.84
N CYS A 87 -5.06 8.12 9.80
CA CYS A 87 -5.08 8.71 8.46
C CYS A 87 -6.53 8.84 7.95
N THR A 88 -6.93 10.03 7.49
CA THR A 88 -8.30 10.31 7.03
C THR A 88 -8.51 10.03 5.54
N SER A 89 -7.50 9.49 4.84
CA SER A 89 -7.55 9.27 3.38
C SER A 89 -7.88 10.53 2.56
N CYS A 90 -7.52 11.72 3.06
CA CYS A 90 -7.78 13.01 2.42
C CYS A 90 -6.94 13.31 1.16
N MET A 91 -5.97 12.44 0.81
CA MET A 91 -5.12 12.53 -0.38
C MET A 91 -4.21 13.77 -0.49
N ALA A 92 -4.11 14.61 0.54
CA ALA A 92 -3.19 15.77 0.55
C ALA A 92 -1.73 15.37 0.27
N CYS A 93 -1.30 14.20 0.76
CA CYS A 93 0.02 13.65 0.52
C CYS A 93 0.29 13.27 -0.94
N VAL A 94 -0.73 12.84 -1.68
CA VAL A 94 -0.60 12.47 -3.11
C VAL A 94 -0.35 13.72 -3.94
N ASN A 95 -1.14 14.77 -3.72
CA ASN A 95 -1.01 16.05 -4.43
C ASN A 95 0.33 16.74 -4.15
N ALA A 96 0.86 16.55 -2.95
CA ALA A 96 2.11 17.17 -2.55
C ALA A 96 3.37 16.42 -3.01
N CYS A 97 3.24 15.18 -3.47
CA CYS A 97 4.40 14.33 -3.77
C CYS A 97 5.11 14.81 -5.05
N PRO A 98 6.39 15.23 -5.01
CA PRO A 98 7.12 15.64 -6.21
C PRO A 98 7.39 14.49 -7.18
N ARG A 99 7.28 13.24 -6.71
CA ARG A 99 7.42 12.01 -7.49
C ARG A 99 6.09 11.48 -8.03
N GLY A 100 4.96 12.10 -7.67
CA GLY A 100 3.63 11.65 -8.09
C GLY A 100 3.23 10.28 -7.52
N LEU A 101 3.76 9.90 -6.35
CA LEU A 101 3.48 8.60 -5.74
C LEU A 101 2.06 8.55 -5.16
N ASN A 102 1.42 7.40 -5.26
CA ASN A 102 0.11 7.19 -4.66
C ASN A 102 0.23 6.77 -3.19
N VAL A 103 0.66 7.70 -2.33
CA VAL A 103 0.82 7.48 -0.89
C VAL A 103 -0.48 6.99 -0.23
N LYS A 104 -1.64 7.40 -0.74
CA LYS A 104 -2.94 6.93 -0.23
C LYS A 104 -3.13 5.43 -0.47
N HIS A 105 -2.77 4.94 -1.65
CA HIS A 105 -2.83 3.52 -1.97
C HIS A 105 -1.95 2.70 -1.03
N ASP A 106 -0.71 3.14 -0.80
CA ASP A 106 0.20 2.47 0.14
C ASP A 106 -0.40 2.41 1.56
N MET A 107 -1.00 3.51 2.04
CA MET A 107 -1.66 3.54 3.35
C MET A 107 -2.84 2.57 3.48
N ASP A 108 -3.64 2.39 2.42
CA ASP A 108 -4.71 1.39 2.40
C ASP A 108 -4.17 -0.03 2.34
N HIS A 109 -3.11 -0.24 1.57
CA HIS A 109 -2.41 -1.52 1.52
C HIS A 109 -1.82 -1.89 2.89
N PHE A 110 -1.22 -0.95 3.61
CA PHE A 110 -0.75 -1.21 4.98
C PHE A 110 -1.91 -1.54 5.92
N ARG A 111 -3.06 -0.87 5.79
CA ARG A 111 -4.26 -1.21 6.59
C ARG A 111 -4.76 -2.62 6.31
N SER A 112 -4.71 -3.08 5.05
CA SER A 112 -5.12 -4.44 4.70
C SER A 112 -4.17 -5.48 5.29
N ILE A 113 -2.86 -5.21 5.31
CA ILE A 113 -1.86 -6.03 6.00
C ILE A 113 -2.19 -6.12 7.49
N LEU A 114 -2.36 -4.98 8.19
CA LEU A 114 -2.67 -4.99 9.62
C LEU A 114 -4.01 -5.69 9.92
N ALA A 115 -5.02 -5.47 9.09
CA ALA A 115 -6.30 -6.16 9.18
C ALA A 115 -6.16 -7.69 9.05
N SER A 116 -5.31 -8.18 8.15
CA SER A 116 -5.09 -9.62 7.94
C SER A 116 -4.49 -10.32 9.15
N VAL A 117 -3.74 -9.58 9.99
CA VAL A 117 -3.17 -10.06 11.25
C VAL A 117 -3.98 -9.63 12.48
N ASN A 118 -5.22 -9.16 12.27
CA ASN A 118 -6.15 -8.69 13.31
C ASN A 118 -5.64 -7.51 14.17
N LEU A 119 -4.69 -6.71 13.66
CA LEU A 119 -4.15 -5.53 14.34
C LEU A 119 -4.84 -4.23 13.91
N GLY A 120 -5.01 -3.30 14.86
CA GLY A 120 -5.51 -1.93 14.66
C GLY A 120 -6.96 -1.78 14.18
N GLN A 121 -7.70 -2.88 14.03
CA GLN A 121 -9.15 -2.83 13.82
C GLN A 121 -9.86 -2.50 15.14
N MET A 122 -10.26 -1.23 15.28
CA MET A 122 -11.12 -0.76 16.36
C MET A 122 -12.45 -1.54 16.42
N ALA A 123 -13.03 -1.64 17.61
CA ALA A 123 -14.34 -2.29 17.81
C ALA A 123 -15.42 -1.72 16.87
N ALA A 124 -15.36 -0.41 16.58
CA ALA A 124 -16.26 0.26 15.63
C ALA A 124 -16.12 -0.29 14.20
N HIS A 125 -14.88 -0.48 13.70
CA HIS A 125 -14.67 -1.06 12.36
C HIS A 125 -15.20 -2.49 12.29
N LYS A 126 -14.96 -3.31 13.33
CA LYS A 126 -15.47 -4.68 13.39
C LYS A 126 -17.00 -4.72 13.45
N HIS A 127 -17.62 -3.77 14.14
CA HIS A 127 -19.07 -3.64 14.16
C HIS A 127 -19.63 -3.30 12.78
N LEU A 128 -19.05 -2.33 12.08
CA LEU A 128 -19.47 -1.97 10.71
C LEU A 128 -19.36 -3.13 9.73
N ILE A 129 -18.29 -3.94 9.81
CA ILE A 129 -18.14 -5.14 8.99
C ILE A 129 -19.30 -6.12 9.25
N LYS A 130 -19.65 -6.37 10.52
CA LYS A 130 -20.79 -7.24 10.87
C LYS A 130 -22.12 -6.70 10.37
N MET A 131 -22.31 -5.38 10.41
CA MET A 131 -23.52 -4.72 9.90
C MET A 131 -23.65 -4.92 8.39
N VAL A 132 -22.55 -4.75 7.65
CA VAL A 132 -22.50 -5.01 6.19
C VAL A 132 -22.75 -6.48 5.89
N ASP A 133 -22.19 -7.41 6.66
CA ASP A 133 -22.38 -8.84 6.42
C ASP A 133 -23.83 -9.28 6.65
N LYS A 134 -24.47 -8.77 7.71
CA LYS A 134 -25.82 -9.17 8.12
C LYS A 134 -26.93 -8.43 7.36
N TYR A 135 -26.80 -7.11 7.27
CA TYR A 135 -27.85 -6.23 6.74
C TYR A 135 -27.48 -5.63 5.39
N ASN A 136 -26.26 -5.84 4.89
CA ASN A 136 -25.77 -5.13 3.71
C ASN A 136 -25.90 -3.59 3.87
N ASN A 137 -25.78 -3.12 5.12
CA ASN A 137 -25.99 -1.74 5.52
C ASN A 137 -24.98 -1.37 6.60
N THR A 138 -24.54 -0.11 6.64
CA THR A 138 -23.57 0.40 7.61
C THR A 138 -24.19 1.31 8.68
N LEU A 139 -25.43 1.75 8.48
CA LEU A 139 -26.07 2.76 9.34
C LEU A 139 -27.06 2.14 10.32
N ASP A 140 -27.91 1.24 9.85
CA ASP A 140 -28.98 0.64 10.65
C ASP A 140 -29.18 -0.84 10.32
N GLU A 141 -30.05 -1.48 11.10
CA GLU A 141 -30.42 -2.89 10.94
C GLU A 141 -31.44 -3.13 9.84
N ILE A 142 -31.61 -2.18 8.91
CA ILE A 142 -32.51 -2.31 7.76
C ILE A 142 -31.73 -2.98 6.63
N PRO A 143 -32.16 -4.17 6.16
CA PRO A 143 -31.47 -4.83 5.06
C PRO A 143 -31.55 -4.00 3.78
N LEU A 144 -30.41 -3.57 3.24
CA LEU A 144 -30.38 -2.96 1.89
C LEU A 144 -30.28 -4.06 0.85
N LYS A 145 -31.10 -3.98 -0.20
CA LYS A 145 -30.99 -4.87 -1.35
C LYS A 145 -29.60 -4.69 -1.97
N LYS A 146 -28.80 -5.76 -1.99
CA LYS A 146 -27.54 -5.77 -2.77
C LYS A 146 -27.89 -5.43 -4.21
N PRO A 147 -27.24 -4.42 -4.83
CA PRO A 147 -27.32 -4.27 -6.28
C PRO A 147 -26.89 -5.62 -6.88
N PRO A 148 -27.57 -6.12 -7.93
CA PRO A 148 -27.19 -7.39 -8.52
C PRO A 148 -25.71 -7.33 -8.92
N ILE A 149 -24.92 -8.30 -8.44
CA ILE A 149 -23.45 -8.33 -8.52
C ILE A 149 -22.90 -8.37 -9.97
N GLY A 150 -23.78 -8.35 -10.98
CA GLY A 150 -23.47 -8.21 -12.41
C GLY A 150 -23.53 -6.78 -12.94
N GLU A 151 -24.42 -5.91 -12.46
CA GLU A 151 -24.52 -4.51 -12.94
C GLU A 151 -23.37 -3.65 -12.42
N GLN A 152 -22.82 -4.00 -11.25
CA GLN A 152 -21.67 -3.29 -10.69
C GLN A 152 -20.39 -3.59 -11.46
N LYS A 153 -20.21 -4.74 -12.10
CA LYS A 153 -18.98 -4.96 -12.90
C LYS A 153 -18.90 -3.99 -14.07
N ASP A 154 -20.00 -3.79 -14.79
CA ASP A 154 -20.04 -2.85 -15.91
C ASP A 154 -20.09 -1.38 -15.44
N THR A 155 -20.72 -1.11 -14.30
CA THR A 155 -20.77 0.24 -13.72
C THR A 155 -19.44 0.64 -13.09
N ILE A 156 -18.78 -0.24 -12.34
CA ILE A 156 -17.42 -0.07 -11.82
C ILE A 156 -16.43 0.00 -12.99
N LYS A 157 -16.57 -0.81 -14.04
CA LYS A 157 -15.73 -0.69 -15.26
C LYS A 157 -15.99 0.61 -16.03
N LYS A 158 -17.21 1.15 -16.04
CA LYS A 158 -17.54 2.48 -16.59
C LYS A 158 -17.00 3.62 -15.71
N MET A 159 -17.11 3.53 -14.38
CA MET A 159 -16.59 4.53 -13.43
C MET A 159 -15.05 4.50 -13.37
N LEU A 160 -14.45 3.30 -13.31
CA LEU A 160 -13.00 3.06 -13.32
C LEU A 160 -12.37 3.23 -14.71
N GLY A 161 -13.15 3.17 -15.78
CA GLY A 161 -12.69 3.54 -17.13
C GLY A 161 -12.24 5.01 -17.20
N GLY A 162 -12.77 5.87 -16.32
CA GLY A 162 -12.27 7.23 -16.08
C GLY A 162 -11.13 7.28 -15.05
N TYR A 163 -11.26 6.56 -13.93
CA TYR A 163 -10.30 6.60 -12.83
C TYR A 163 -8.93 5.97 -13.13
N GLY A 164 -8.89 4.92 -13.96
CA GLY A 164 -7.65 4.26 -14.41
C GLY A 164 -6.81 5.10 -15.38
N LYS A 165 -7.31 6.24 -15.87
CA LYS A 165 -6.53 7.24 -16.61
C LYS A 165 -5.83 8.25 -15.70
N ILE A 166 -6.29 8.42 -14.47
CA ILE A 166 -5.80 9.44 -13.52
C ILE A 166 -4.80 8.80 -12.54
N VAL A 167 -5.00 7.52 -12.22
CA VAL A 167 -4.09 6.71 -11.43
C VAL A 167 -3.75 5.49 -12.27
N GLY A 168 -2.47 5.27 -12.57
CA GLY A 168 -2.01 4.08 -13.29
C GLY A 168 -2.17 2.80 -12.47
N SER A 169 -3.40 2.44 -12.10
CA SER A 169 -3.71 1.29 -11.26
C SER A 169 -3.81 0.04 -12.11
N GLN A 170 -2.81 -0.84 -11.99
CA GLN A 170 -3.02 -2.25 -12.24
C GLN A 170 -4.13 -2.72 -11.30
N ILE A 171 -5.23 -3.16 -11.87
CA ILE A 171 -6.35 -3.73 -11.12
C ILE A 171 -5.92 -5.16 -10.79
N ASP A 172 -5.60 -5.40 -9.53
CA ASP A 172 -5.30 -6.74 -9.02
C ASP A 172 -6.48 -7.65 -9.36
N LYS A 173 -6.21 -8.66 -10.18
CA LYS A 173 -7.21 -9.68 -10.52
C LYS A 173 -7.55 -10.43 -9.24
N GLU A 174 -8.84 -10.43 -8.94
CA GLU A 174 -9.51 -11.22 -7.91
C GLU A 174 -8.94 -12.65 -7.86
N GLY A 175 -8.17 -12.97 -6.81
CA GLY A 175 -7.53 -14.29 -6.67
C GLY A 175 -6.43 -14.44 -5.62
N ASP A 176 -5.77 -13.39 -5.13
CA ASP A 176 -4.70 -13.55 -4.14
C ASP A 176 -5.25 -13.49 -2.72
N LYS A 177 -5.67 -14.65 -2.19
CA LYS A 177 -5.67 -14.85 -0.73
C LYS A 177 -4.25 -14.51 -0.24
N PRO A 178 -4.06 -13.81 0.89
CA PRO A 178 -2.72 -13.66 1.46
C PRO A 178 -2.15 -15.06 1.68
N LYS A 179 -1.18 -15.44 0.84
CA LYS A 179 -0.47 -16.70 0.99
C LYS A 179 0.21 -16.64 2.34
N GLY A 180 -0.01 -17.70 3.12
CA GLY A 180 0.28 -17.80 4.54
C GLY A 180 1.61 -17.16 4.91
N VAL A 181 1.55 -16.39 5.99
CA VAL A 181 2.71 -16.03 6.78
C VAL A 181 3.30 -17.35 7.30
N ALA A 182 4.41 -17.75 6.70
CA ALA A 182 5.33 -18.74 7.23
C ALA A 182 6.46 -18.01 7.94
#